data_AF-W1JCT1-F1
#
_entry.id   AF-W1JCT1-F1
#
_cell.length_a   1.000
_cell.length_b   1.000
_cell.length_c   1.000
_cell.angle_alpha   90.00
_cell.angle_beta   90.00
_cell.angle_gamma   90.00
#
_symmetry.space_group_name_H-M   'P 1'
#
loop_
_entity.id
_entity.type
_entity.pdbx_description
1 polymer ?
#
loop_
_entity_poly.entity_id
_entity_poly.type
_entity_poly.pdbx_seq_one_letter_code
_entity_poly.pdbx_strand_id
1 'polypeptide(L)'
;MTNDELINKLKELFPKFLETCYEDEGVYLVFGGFGSFFSDLINLYGSGKVEPRSYFYSNVENSYNNNEVLIKEIKNIFEFIDELFSIQDDGVRDILNTCIFEAIMGSDYSYSLARKYLSKEAYNHYLEIAKR
;
A
#
# COMPACT_ATOMS: atom_id res chain seq x y z
N MET A 1 -15.62 -10.39 -4.16
CA MET A 1 -15.79 -8.94 -3.91
C MET A 1 -15.75 -8.26 -5.27
N THR A 2 -16.61 -7.30 -5.55
CA THR A 2 -16.57 -6.54 -6.81
C THR A 2 -15.46 -5.49 -6.76
N ASN A 3 -15.06 -4.98 -7.94
CA ASN A 3 -14.10 -3.88 -8.03
C ASN A 3 -14.60 -2.62 -7.30
N ASP A 4 -15.90 -2.32 -7.40
CA ASP A 4 -16.50 -1.18 -6.73
C ASP A 4 -16.48 -1.35 -5.21
N GLU A 5 -16.74 -2.57 -4.70
CA GLU A 5 -16.63 -2.88 -3.27
C GLU A 5 -15.20 -2.70 -2.75
N LEU A 6 -14.19 -3.14 -3.51
CA LEU A 6 -12.77 -2.96 -3.16
C LEU A 6 -12.40 -1.47 -3.09
N ILE A 7 -12.80 -0.71 -4.11
CA ILE A 7 -12.53 0.73 -4.18
C ILE A 7 -13.24 1.45 -3.02
N ASN A 8 -14.50 1.13 -2.75
CA ASN A 8 -15.25 1.76 -1.65
C ASN A 8 -14.61 1.45 -0.29
N LYS A 9 -14.16 0.21 -0.08
CA LYS A 9 -13.48 -0.16 1.16
C LYS A 9 -12.14 0.54 1.33
N LEU A 10 -11.35 0.64 0.26
CA LEU A 10 -10.11 1.42 0.26
C LEU A 10 -10.39 2.89 0.63
N LYS A 11 -11.44 3.45 0.02
CA LYS A 11 -11.88 4.83 0.25
C LYS A 11 -12.24 5.10 1.71
N GLU A 12 -13.01 4.21 2.31
CA GLU A 12 -13.43 4.34 3.71
C GLU A 12 -12.26 4.26 4.70
N LEU A 13 -11.28 3.39 4.43
CA LEU A 13 -10.18 3.12 5.35
C LEU A 13 -9.02 4.12 5.22
N PHE A 14 -8.79 4.68 4.02
CA PHE A 14 -7.63 5.53 3.72
C PHE A 14 -8.02 6.86 3.09
N PRO A 15 -8.74 7.74 3.80
CA PRO A 15 -9.24 9.01 3.25
C PRO A 15 -8.11 9.96 2.81
N LYS A 16 -6.95 9.93 3.46
CA LYS A 16 -5.78 10.75 3.08
C LYS A 16 -5.24 10.41 1.70
N PHE A 17 -5.35 9.14 1.27
CA PHE A 17 -5.01 8.76 -0.09
C PHE A 17 -6.02 9.36 -1.09
N LEU A 18 -7.30 9.39 -0.75
CA LEU A 18 -8.34 9.91 -1.64
C LEU A 18 -8.28 11.41 -1.88
N GLU A 19 -7.86 12.19 -0.89
CA GLU A 19 -7.61 13.63 -1.07
C GLU A 19 -6.63 13.90 -2.23
N THR A 20 -5.92 12.86 -2.68
CA THR A 20 -4.87 12.92 -3.69
C THR A 20 -5.14 12.06 -4.93
N CYS A 21 -6.28 11.34 -4.99
CA CYS A 21 -6.64 10.45 -6.10
C CYS A 21 -7.85 11.01 -6.87
N TYR A 22 -7.91 10.82 -8.20
CA TYR A 22 -9.04 11.27 -9.01
C TYR A 22 -10.26 10.34 -8.87
N GLU A 23 -11.45 10.93 -8.80
CA GLU A 23 -12.74 10.25 -8.79
C GLU A 23 -13.11 9.87 -10.23
N ASP A 24 -12.89 8.60 -10.62
CA ASP A 24 -13.44 7.87 -11.81
C ASP A 24 -12.42 6.95 -12.50
N GLU A 25 -11.44 6.42 -11.77
CA GLU A 25 -10.45 5.50 -12.32
C GLU A 25 -10.80 4.03 -12.06
N GLY A 26 -10.42 3.15 -12.99
CA GLY A 26 -10.60 1.70 -12.83
C GLY A 26 -9.77 1.13 -11.66
N VAL A 27 -10.17 -0.04 -11.15
CA VAL A 27 -9.58 -0.64 -9.93
C VAL A 27 -8.05 -0.71 -9.94
N TYR A 28 -7.44 -1.06 -11.08
CA TYR A 28 -5.98 -1.16 -11.20
C TYR A 28 -5.28 0.19 -11.11
N LEU A 29 -5.89 1.26 -11.61
CA LEU A 29 -5.33 2.60 -11.53
C LEU A 29 -5.41 3.12 -10.09
N VAL A 30 -6.58 2.95 -9.45
CA VAL A 30 -6.78 3.32 -8.04
C VAL A 30 -5.80 2.58 -7.14
N PHE A 31 -5.71 1.25 -7.26
CA PHE A 31 -4.80 0.46 -6.44
C PHE A 31 -3.33 0.67 -6.80
N GLY A 32 -3.00 0.96 -8.07
CA GLY A 32 -1.63 1.30 -8.47
C GLY A 32 -1.16 2.64 -7.88
N GLY A 33 -2.06 3.64 -7.86
CA GLY A 33 -1.86 4.88 -7.14
C GLY A 33 -1.68 4.62 -5.64
N PHE A 34 -2.52 3.78 -5.05
CA PHE A 34 -2.42 3.42 -3.63
C PHE A 34 -1.10 2.70 -3.29
N GLY A 35 -0.62 1.79 -4.13
CA GLY A 35 0.67 1.14 -3.94
C GLY A 35 1.83 2.12 -4.01
N SER A 36 1.78 3.08 -4.93
CA SER A 36 2.77 4.16 -5.03
C SER A 36 2.77 5.04 -3.79
N PHE A 37 1.58 5.44 -3.32
CA PHE A 37 1.40 6.17 -2.06
C PHE A 37 1.97 5.38 -0.87
N PHE A 38 1.72 4.07 -0.82
CA PHE A 38 2.24 3.23 0.25
C PHE A 38 3.76 3.12 0.22
N SER A 39 4.35 3.02 -0.96
CA SER A 39 5.81 3.01 -1.15
C SER A 39 6.44 4.30 -0.61
N ASP A 40 5.81 5.46 -0.85
CA ASP A 40 6.25 6.74 -0.29
C ASP A 40 6.20 6.75 1.25
N LEU A 41 5.14 6.21 1.86
CA LEU A 41 5.06 6.10 3.31
C LEU A 41 6.21 5.23 3.88
N ILE A 42 6.51 4.10 3.23
CA ILE A 42 7.62 3.22 3.62
C ILE A 42 8.96 3.95 3.48
N ASN A 43 9.15 4.71 2.40
CA ASN A 43 10.38 5.47 2.17
C ASN A 43 10.54 6.60 3.19
N LEU A 44 9.46 7.31 3.51
CA LEU A 44 9.46 8.31 4.58
C LEU A 44 9.82 7.67 5.93
N TYR A 45 9.26 6.49 6.23
CA TYR A 45 9.54 5.78 7.46
C TYR A 45 11.01 5.34 7.56
N GLY A 46 11.54 4.75 6.50
CA GLY A 46 12.88 4.16 6.50
C GLY A 46 14.00 5.19 6.35
N SER A 47 13.81 6.18 5.48
CA SER A 47 14.85 7.14 5.10
C SER A 47 14.62 8.56 5.62
N GLY A 48 13.45 8.84 6.20
CA GLY A 48 13.06 10.18 6.63
C GLY A 48 12.74 11.13 5.48
N LYS A 49 12.64 10.63 4.24
CA LYS A 49 12.39 11.41 3.03
C LYS A 49 11.50 10.65 2.06
N VAL A 50 10.72 11.37 1.28
CA VAL A 50 10.04 10.83 0.10
C VAL A 50 10.83 11.25 -1.14
N GLU A 51 10.78 10.48 -2.23
CA GLU A 51 11.43 10.91 -3.47
C GLU A 51 10.69 12.12 -4.07
N PRO A 52 11.37 13.25 -4.38
CA PRO A 52 10.72 14.44 -4.92
C PRO A 52 9.99 14.24 -6.26
N ARG A 53 10.28 13.13 -6.95
CA ARG A 53 9.64 12.76 -8.21
C ARG A 53 8.35 11.96 -8.01
N SER A 54 8.09 11.48 -6.79
CA SER A 54 6.86 10.77 -6.51
C SER A 54 5.65 11.69 -6.63
N TYR A 55 4.57 11.16 -7.19
CA TYR A 55 3.32 11.86 -7.37
C TYR A 55 2.73 12.36 -6.03
N PHE A 56 2.93 11.62 -4.94
CA PHE A 56 2.37 11.95 -3.62
C PHE A 56 3.35 12.70 -2.70
N TYR A 57 4.57 13.02 -3.18
CA TYR A 57 5.69 13.57 -2.40
C TYR A 57 5.27 14.69 -1.42
N SER A 58 4.73 15.79 -1.95
CA SER A 58 4.38 16.97 -1.14
C SER A 58 3.25 16.68 -0.13
N ASN A 59 2.35 15.76 -0.44
CA ASN A 59 1.21 15.46 0.42
C ASN A 59 1.63 14.52 1.54
N VAL A 60 2.50 13.54 1.26
CA VAL A 60 2.99 12.59 2.27
C VAL A 60 3.87 13.28 3.30
N GLU A 61 4.85 14.10 2.89
CA GLU A 61 5.75 14.78 3.85
C GLU A 61 4.98 15.75 4.78
N ASN A 62 3.98 16.45 4.25
CA ASN A 62 3.17 17.38 5.05
C ASN A 62 2.18 16.65 5.98
N SER A 63 1.54 15.58 5.49
CA SER A 63 0.46 14.87 6.22
C SER A 63 0.96 13.88 7.26
N TYR A 64 2.23 13.47 7.18
CA TYR A 64 2.84 12.44 8.04
C TYR A 64 4.15 12.92 8.69
N ASN A 65 4.20 14.17 9.11
CA ASN A 65 5.32 14.77 9.86
C ASN A 65 5.50 14.21 11.29
N ASN A 66 4.56 13.39 11.77
CA ASN A 66 4.62 12.69 13.04
C ASN A 66 4.82 11.19 12.80
N ASN A 67 5.94 10.66 13.29
CA ASN A 67 6.30 9.24 13.14
C ASN A 67 5.27 8.26 13.71
N GLU A 68 4.56 8.60 14.79
CA GLU A 68 3.53 7.71 15.35
C GLU A 68 2.34 7.57 14.39
N VAL A 69 1.94 8.68 13.75
CA VAL A 69 0.88 8.70 12.75
C VAL A 69 1.30 7.93 11.51
N LEU A 70 2.53 8.12 11.05
CA LEU A 70 3.10 7.39 9.91
C LEU A 70 3.15 5.88 10.14
N ILE A 71 3.68 5.44 11.29
CA ILE A 71 3.78 4.02 11.63
C ILE A 71 2.39 3.40 11.73
N LYS A 72 1.44 4.12 12.34
CA LYS A 72 0.05 3.66 12.45
C LYS A 72 -0.57 3.47 11.06
N GLU A 73 -0.36 4.41 10.15
CA GLU A 73 -0.89 4.31 8.78
C GLU A 73 -0.30 3.10 8.04
N ILE A 74 1.03 2.96 8.06
CA ILE A 74 1.73 1.82 7.44
C ILE A 74 1.20 0.50 7.97
N LYS A 75 1.02 0.40 9.29
CA LYS A 75 0.46 -0.78 9.94
C LYS A 75 -0.96 -1.07 9.43
N ASN A 76 -1.84 -0.07 9.41
CA ASN A 76 -3.21 -0.22 8.93
C ASN A 76 -3.26 -0.70 7.47
N ILE A 77 -2.35 -0.19 6.61
CA ILE A 77 -2.25 -0.63 5.22
C ILE A 77 -1.84 -2.11 5.13
N PHE A 78 -0.84 -2.55 5.91
CA PHE A 78 -0.48 -3.97 5.96
C PHE A 78 -1.62 -4.85 6.47
N GLU A 79 -2.33 -4.45 7.51
CA GLU A 79 -3.49 -5.19 8.02
C GLU A 79 -4.61 -5.28 6.97
N PHE A 80 -4.84 -4.21 6.20
CA PHE A 80 -5.78 -4.20 5.08
C PHE A 80 -5.35 -5.15 3.94
N ILE A 81 -4.07 -5.15 3.58
CA ILE A 81 -3.52 -6.08 2.58
C ILE A 81 -3.73 -7.53 3.02
N ASP A 82 -3.48 -7.83 4.29
CA ASP A 82 -3.65 -9.16 4.86
C ASP A 82 -5.11 -9.61 4.82
N GLU A 83 -6.03 -8.69 5.16
CA GLU A 83 -7.46 -8.92 5.05
C GLU A 83 -7.86 -9.22 3.59
N LEU A 84 -7.41 -8.41 2.63
CA LEU A 84 -7.69 -8.64 1.21
C LEU A 84 -7.13 -9.98 0.72
N PHE A 85 -5.91 -10.32 1.13
CA PHE A 85 -5.27 -11.59 0.76
C PHE A 85 -6.08 -12.80 1.27
N SER A 86 -6.70 -12.67 2.45
CA SER A 86 -7.52 -13.72 3.07
C SER A 86 -8.82 -14.05 2.32
N ILE A 87 -9.28 -13.17 1.42
CA ILE A 87 -10.51 -13.37 0.62
C ILE A 87 -10.37 -14.54 -0.36
N GLN A 88 -9.13 -14.96 -0.68
CA GLN A 88 -8.82 -16.07 -1.62
C GLN A 88 -9.46 -15.91 -3.01
N ASP A 89 -9.68 -14.67 -3.43
CA ASP A 89 -10.17 -14.32 -4.76
C ASP A 89 -8.98 -14.03 -5.70
N ASP A 90 -8.95 -14.66 -6.87
CA ASP A 90 -7.84 -14.54 -7.82
C ASP A 90 -7.70 -13.12 -8.39
N GLY A 91 -8.82 -12.40 -8.58
CA GLY A 91 -8.79 -11.00 -9.03
C GLY A 91 -8.23 -10.07 -7.96
N VAL A 92 -8.62 -10.26 -6.69
CA VAL A 92 -8.04 -9.53 -5.56
C VAL A 92 -6.54 -9.82 -5.45
N ARG A 93 -6.11 -11.07 -5.60
CA ARG A 93 -4.69 -11.45 -5.58
C ARG A 93 -3.91 -10.79 -6.72
N ASP A 94 -4.47 -10.74 -7.92
CA ASP A 94 -3.83 -10.10 -9.07
C ASP A 94 -3.62 -8.60 -8.85
N ILE A 95 -4.62 -7.92 -8.28
CA ILE A 95 -4.52 -6.52 -7.86
C ILE A 95 -3.44 -6.34 -6.79
N LEU A 96 -3.42 -7.18 -5.74
CA LEU A 96 -2.38 -7.09 -4.69
C LEU A 96 -0.98 -7.29 -5.26
N ASN A 97 -0.79 -8.25 -6.16
CA ASN A 97 0.50 -8.52 -6.78
C ASN A 97 0.95 -7.32 -7.62
N THR A 98 0.13 -6.93 -8.60
CA THR A 98 0.49 -5.95 -9.63
C THR A 98 0.54 -4.53 -9.09
N CYS A 99 -0.38 -4.17 -8.20
CA CYS A 99 -0.52 -2.79 -7.76
C CYS A 99 0.21 -2.48 -6.46
N ILE A 100 0.31 -3.46 -5.54
CA ILE A 100 0.81 -3.20 -4.19
C ILE A 100 2.18 -3.83 -3.97
N PHE A 101 2.30 -5.15 -4.13
CA PHE A 101 3.56 -5.85 -3.87
C PHE A 101 4.66 -5.41 -4.83
N GLU A 102 4.37 -5.25 -6.12
CA GLU A 102 5.31 -4.69 -7.09
C GLU A 102 5.71 -3.24 -6.79
N ALA A 103 4.84 -2.44 -6.17
CA ALA A 103 5.15 -1.04 -5.85
C ALA A 103 6.10 -0.90 -4.65
N ILE A 104 6.06 -1.86 -3.71
CA ILE A 104 6.88 -1.83 -2.50
C ILE A 104 8.11 -2.76 -2.58
N MET A 105 8.14 -3.72 -3.51
CA MET A 105 9.31 -4.56 -3.72
C MET A 105 10.51 -3.70 -4.14
N GLY A 106 11.68 -3.97 -3.57
CA GLY A 106 12.91 -3.21 -3.80
C GLY A 106 13.32 -2.28 -2.66
N SER A 107 12.45 -2.05 -1.68
CA SER A 107 12.81 -1.34 -0.44
C SER A 107 13.15 -2.33 0.68
N ASP A 108 14.36 -2.26 1.25
CA ASP A 108 14.75 -3.10 2.41
C ASP A 108 13.81 -2.89 3.63
N TYR A 109 13.25 -1.69 3.76
CA TYR A 109 12.29 -1.37 4.81
C TYR A 109 10.96 -2.09 4.61
N SER A 110 10.52 -2.26 3.36
CA SER A 110 9.29 -2.98 3.05
C SER A 110 9.33 -4.42 3.53
N TYR A 111 10.45 -5.14 3.36
CA TYR A 111 10.60 -6.52 3.81
C TYR A 111 10.51 -6.65 5.33
N SER A 112 11.17 -5.74 6.06
CA SER A 112 11.15 -5.71 7.52
C SER A 112 9.74 -5.44 8.07
N LEU A 113 9.04 -4.47 7.48
CA LEU A 113 7.68 -4.11 7.85
C LEU A 113 6.67 -5.19 7.47
N ALA A 114 6.77 -5.74 6.25
CA ALA A 114 5.92 -6.83 5.78
C ALA A 114 6.04 -8.05 6.69
N ARG A 115 7.27 -8.44 7.07
CA ARG A 115 7.50 -9.55 8.02
C ARG A 115 6.86 -9.30 9.38
N LYS A 116 6.78 -8.04 9.80
CA LYS A 116 6.24 -7.64 11.11
C LYS A 116 4.71 -7.59 11.13
N TYR A 117 4.09 -7.18 10.03
CA TYR A 117 2.67 -6.81 10.02
C TYR A 117 1.78 -7.70 9.16
N LEU A 118 2.30 -8.41 8.16
CA LEU A 118 1.52 -9.39 7.40
C LEU A 118 1.40 -10.72 8.15
N SER A 119 0.34 -11.48 7.87
CA SER A 119 0.29 -12.90 8.23
C SER A 119 1.45 -13.66 7.60
N LYS A 120 1.74 -14.83 8.15
CA LYS A 120 2.79 -15.70 7.62
C LYS A 120 2.51 -16.09 6.17
N GLU A 121 1.25 -16.35 5.85
CA GLU A 121 0.79 -16.74 4.52
C GLU A 121 0.98 -15.60 3.51
N ALA A 122 0.48 -14.40 3.84
CA ALA A 122 0.63 -13.23 2.97
C ALA A 122 2.10 -12.80 2.81
N TYR A 123 2.90 -12.85 3.88
CA TYR A 123 4.33 -12.56 3.82
C TYR A 123 5.08 -13.54 2.93
N ASN A 124 4.83 -14.85 3.07
CA ASN A 124 5.47 -15.85 2.21
C ASN A 124 5.09 -15.65 0.74
N HIS A 125 3.83 -15.31 0.46
CA HIS A 125 3.39 -14.99 -0.90
C HIS A 125 4.11 -13.75 -1.44
N TYR A 126 4.20 -12.68 -0.65
CA TYR A 126 4.95 -11.48 -0.99
C TYR A 126 6.42 -11.79 -1.33
N LEU A 127 7.08 -12.67 -0.54
CA LEU A 127 8.44 -13.11 -0.83
C LEU A 127 8.56 -13.85 -2.17
N GLU A 128 7.56 -14.62 -2.59
CA GLU A 128 7.59 -15.28 -3.89
C GLU A 128 7.45 -14.28 -5.06
N ILE A 129 6.63 -13.23 -4.89
CA ILE A 129 6.51 -12.15 -5.87
C ILE A 129 7.82 -11.38 -5.98
N ALA A 130 8.44 -11.02 -4.85
CA ALA A 130 9.63 -10.17 -4.81
C ALA A 130 10.95 -10.88 -5.20
N LYS A 131 10.92 -12.21 -5.44
CA LYS A 131 12.05 -12.98 -5.99
C LYS A 131 12.16 -12.93 -7.52
N ARG A 132 11.12 -12.44 -8.20
CA ARG A 132 11.07 -12.32 -9.67
C ARG A 132 11.98 -11.20 -10.15
#